data_AF-A0A0U2QJ98-F1
#
_entry.id   AF-A0A0U2QJ98-F1
#
_cell.length_a   1.000
_cell.length_b   1.000
_cell.length_c   1.000
_cell.angle_alpha   90.00
_cell.angle_beta   90.00
_cell.angle_gamma   90.00
#
_symmetry.space_group_name_H-M   'P 1'
#
loop_
_entity.id
_entity.type
_entity.pdbx_description
1 polymer ?
#
loop_
_entity_poly.entity_id
_entity_poly.type
_entity_poly.pdbx_seq_one_letter_code
_entity_poly.pdbx_strand_id
1 'polypeptide(L)'
;MISFEKWQTRVADEIQVESNNLRYSCAFYCPTESIDNRTIWSESYIKTRSHVLTSAVYDRDSVSINIANEDYSINNLSDFNLPEGRVLVDATSLQVPELLHILRMLDAKSRNFDVMYVQPTAYTEKKTNAIGVYSFDLSDDGPGAEYLPPYVNYSFDSTLFVCLGYEGHRFGALINSESFSTNYTKGLIGVPPFAVGMEYKSLSANYEHILSTVSSPDSSFSVCGANDPLKAYSFIEQAHRSASYDRRPFSVAPLGTKPVALATLVYAVNNKGVSLVYDFVRKKKGRSSGKDIVHMWSMKVTPTPE
;
A
#
# COMPACT_ATOMS: atom_id res chain seq x y z
N MET A 1 -9.29 -13.69 9.03
CA MET A 1 -9.81 -12.90 7.88
C MET A 1 -10.10 -11.47 8.30
N ILE A 2 -9.44 -10.53 7.64
CA ILE A 2 -9.58 -9.08 7.82
C ILE A 2 -10.69 -8.53 6.90
N SER A 3 -11.58 -7.68 7.41
CA SER A 3 -12.61 -7.00 6.62
C SER A 3 -12.72 -5.51 6.98
N PHE A 4 -13.02 -4.67 5.98
CA PHE A 4 -13.33 -3.25 6.18
C PHE A 4 -14.74 -3.11 6.78
N GLU A 5 -14.87 -2.60 8.01
CA GLU A 5 -16.18 -2.37 8.65
C GLU A 5 -16.69 -0.95 8.45
N LYS A 6 -15.80 0.03 8.55
CA LYS A 6 -16.18 1.44 8.49
C LYS A 6 -15.10 2.23 7.79
N TRP A 7 -15.52 3.16 6.95
CA TRP A 7 -14.65 4.16 6.34
C TRP A 7 -15.14 5.56 6.72
N GLN A 8 -14.25 6.38 7.24
CA GLN A 8 -14.50 7.78 7.54
C GLN A 8 -13.42 8.66 6.91
N THR A 9 -13.83 9.83 6.44
CA THR A 9 -12.94 10.89 5.94
C THR A 9 -13.23 12.18 6.68
N ARG A 10 -12.17 12.95 6.97
CA ARG A 10 -12.26 14.28 7.58
C ARG A 10 -11.18 15.17 7.03
N VAL A 11 -11.42 16.48 6.98
CA VAL A 11 -10.37 17.45 6.63
C VAL A 11 -9.37 17.49 7.77
N ALA A 12 -8.07 17.43 7.46
CA ALA A 12 -6.99 17.36 8.44
C ALA A 12 -6.98 18.57 9.38
N ASP A 13 -7.31 19.75 8.87
CA ASP A 13 -7.35 21.00 9.64
C ASP A 13 -8.57 21.10 10.57
N GLU A 14 -9.62 20.30 10.34
CA GLU A 14 -10.80 20.23 11.23
C GLU A 14 -10.58 19.29 12.43
N ILE A 15 -9.50 18.50 12.41
CA ILE A 15 -9.18 17.58 13.48
C ILE A 15 -8.32 18.29 14.52
N GLN A 16 -8.87 18.44 15.73
CA GLN A 16 -8.09 18.90 16.88
C GLN A 16 -7.07 17.83 17.29
N VAL A 17 -5.81 18.07 16.95
CA VAL A 17 -4.68 17.18 17.28
C VAL A 17 -4.17 17.41 18.71
N GLU A 18 -4.32 18.62 19.25
CA GLU A 18 -3.73 19.03 20.52
C GLU A 18 -4.51 18.59 21.77
N SER A 19 -5.77 18.15 21.61
CA SER A 19 -6.53 17.61 22.73
C SER A 19 -6.15 16.15 22.97
N ASN A 20 -5.46 15.89 24.09
CA ASN A 20 -5.11 14.54 24.49
C ASN A 20 -6.40 13.72 24.73
N ASN A 21 -6.64 12.75 23.85
CA ASN A 21 -7.83 11.91 23.87
C ASN A 21 -7.40 10.49 23.46
N LEU A 22 -6.75 9.84 24.41
CA LEU A 22 -6.19 8.51 24.28
C LEU A 22 -7.31 7.51 24.01
N ARG A 23 -7.29 6.92 22.81
CA ARG A 23 -8.28 5.97 22.30
C ARG A 23 -7.65 4.62 21.96
N TYR A 24 -6.37 4.61 21.64
CA TYR A 24 -5.63 3.44 21.19
C TYR A 24 -4.62 3.00 22.25
N SER A 25 -4.54 1.70 22.51
CA SER A 25 -3.51 1.13 23.39
C SER A 25 -2.13 1.26 22.78
N CYS A 26 -2.02 1.03 21.47
CA CYS A 26 -0.80 1.27 20.72
C CYS A 26 -1.07 1.81 19.31
N ALA A 27 -0.12 2.56 18.77
CA ALA A 27 -0.07 2.93 17.37
C ALA A 27 1.24 2.49 16.72
N PHE A 28 1.14 1.78 15.60
CA PHE A 28 2.28 1.43 14.75
C PHE A 28 2.60 2.56 13.79
N TYR A 29 3.88 2.92 13.71
CA TYR A 29 4.38 3.95 12.81
C TYR A 29 5.82 3.65 12.39
N CYS A 30 6.28 4.28 11.31
CA CYS A 30 7.68 4.19 10.91
C CYS A 30 8.44 5.41 11.48
N PRO A 31 9.51 5.22 12.26
CA PRO A 31 10.34 6.31 12.78
C PRO A 31 11.29 6.84 11.69
N THR A 32 10.76 7.21 10.53
CA THR A 32 11.57 7.89 9.50
C THR A 32 11.70 9.37 9.85
N GLU A 33 12.85 9.98 9.57
CA GLU A 33 12.96 11.45 9.55
C GLU A 33 11.77 12.01 8.77
N SER A 34 11.06 12.97 9.34
CA SER A 34 9.86 13.59 8.75
C SER A 34 10.08 13.95 7.27
N ILE A 35 9.57 13.08 6.37
CA ILE A 35 9.83 13.17 4.94
C ILE A 35 8.93 14.21 4.25
N ASP A 36 7.76 14.49 4.84
CA ASP A 36 6.81 15.50 4.38
C ASP A 36 5.84 15.98 5.49
N ASN A 37 4.98 16.96 5.16
CA ASN A 37 4.01 17.55 6.10
C ASN A 37 3.01 16.53 6.67
N ARG A 38 2.72 15.46 5.94
CA ARG A 38 1.73 14.46 6.33
C ARG A 38 2.27 13.55 7.40
N THR A 39 3.53 13.13 7.27
CA THR A 39 4.20 12.33 8.31
C THR A 39 4.34 13.12 9.62
N ILE A 40 4.61 14.43 9.54
CA ILE A 40 4.65 15.31 10.73
C ILE A 40 3.28 15.37 11.40
N TRP A 41 2.23 15.54 10.59
CA TRP A 41 0.87 15.61 11.10
C TRP A 41 0.41 14.26 11.68
N SER A 42 0.68 13.14 10.98
CA SER A 42 0.28 11.80 11.43
C SER A 42 0.97 11.45 12.74
N GLU A 43 2.26 11.77 12.87
CA GLU A 43 3.03 11.54 14.10
C GLU A 43 2.47 12.35 15.28
N SER A 44 2.14 13.63 15.05
CA SER A 44 1.48 14.47 16.07
C SER A 44 0.13 13.89 16.48
N TYR A 45 -0.67 13.42 15.51
CA TYR A 45 -1.98 12.81 15.77
C TYR A 45 -1.86 11.51 16.58
N ILE A 46 -0.97 10.58 16.20
CA ILE A 46 -0.87 9.31 16.92
C ILE A 46 -0.34 9.49 18.34
N LYS A 47 0.56 10.47 18.57
CA LYS A 47 1.09 10.84 19.89
C LYS A 47 0.01 11.24 20.88
N THR A 48 -1.02 11.97 20.44
CA THR A 48 -2.09 12.47 21.32
C THR A 48 -3.29 11.52 21.43
N ARG A 49 -3.27 10.40 20.69
CA ARG A 49 -4.38 9.44 20.60
C ARG A 49 -4.03 8.04 21.09
N SER A 50 -2.76 7.76 21.34
CA SER A 50 -2.28 6.41 21.64
C SER A 50 -1.45 6.39 22.91
N HIS A 51 -1.68 5.40 23.78
CA HIS A 51 -0.91 5.25 25.01
C HIS A 51 0.55 4.87 24.74
N VAL A 52 0.76 4.01 23.74
CA VAL A 52 2.09 3.53 23.33
C VAL A 52 2.29 3.82 21.85
N LEU A 53 3.48 4.29 21.50
CA LEU A 53 3.93 4.35 20.11
C LEU A 53 4.90 3.22 19.86
N THR A 54 4.65 2.46 18.81
CA THR A 54 5.40 1.26 18.47
C THR A 54 6.02 1.48 17.09
N SER A 55 7.34 1.69 17.05
CA SER A 55 8.07 1.77 15.80
C SER A 55 8.03 0.42 15.08
N ALA A 56 7.95 0.45 13.75
CA ALA A 56 8.08 -0.71 12.89
C ALA A 56 8.93 -0.36 11.65
N VAL A 57 9.98 -1.14 11.41
CA VAL A 57 10.88 -0.97 10.25
C VAL A 57 11.23 -2.34 9.68
N TYR A 58 10.91 -2.57 8.41
CA TYR A 58 11.23 -3.82 7.73
C TYR A 58 12.67 -3.79 7.22
N ASP A 59 13.41 -4.86 7.47
CA ASP A 59 14.72 -5.09 6.90
C ASP A 59 14.63 -6.21 5.85
N ARG A 60 14.92 -5.82 4.61
CA ARG A 60 14.91 -6.71 3.44
C ARG A 60 16.01 -7.75 3.51
N ASP A 61 17.20 -7.39 3.99
CA ASP A 61 18.37 -8.26 3.88
C ASP A 61 18.32 -9.38 4.92
N SER A 62 17.83 -9.08 6.12
CA SER A 62 17.60 -10.08 7.16
C SER A 62 16.21 -10.73 7.10
N VAL A 63 15.30 -10.25 6.23
CA VAL A 63 13.91 -10.69 6.12
C VAL A 63 13.24 -10.69 7.51
N SER A 64 13.36 -9.54 8.17
CA SER A 64 12.89 -9.33 9.55
C SER A 64 12.22 -7.97 9.67
N ILE A 65 11.55 -7.72 10.80
CA ILE A 65 10.98 -6.44 11.14
C ILE A 65 11.41 -6.05 12.55
N ASN A 66 12.00 -4.87 12.68
CA ASN A 66 12.28 -4.27 13.97
C ASN A 66 10.99 -3.66 14.51
N ILE A 67 10.50 -4.12 15.65
CA ILE A 67 9.32 -3.61 16.34
C ILE A 67 9.75 -3.13 17.73
N ALA A 68 9.56 -1.85 18.03
CA ALA A 68 9.96 -1.25 19.31
C ALA A 68 11.43 -1.51 19.73
N ASN A 69 12.35 -1.49 18.76
CA ASN A 69 13.79 -1.78 18.93
C ASN A 69 14.17 -3.25 19.17
N GLU A 70 13.25 -4.17 18.91
CA GLU A 70 13.51 -5.62 18.93
C GLU A 70 13.28 -6.21 17.53
N ASP A 71 14.19 -7.08 17.08
CA ASP A 71 14.09 -7.70 15.77
C ASP A 71 13.27 -8.98 15.82
N TYR A 72 12.25 -9.07 14.96
CA TYR A 72 11.41 -10.24 14.80
C TYR A 72 11.53 -10.79 13.39
N SER A 73 11.82 -12.10 13.27
CA SER A 73 11.63 -12.78 12.00
C SER A 73 10.18 -12.66 11.54
N ILE A 74 9.94 -12.45 10.25
CA ILE A 74 8.59 -12.35 9.69
C ILE A 74 7.72 -13.61 9.87
N ASN A 75 8.34 -14.72 10.27
CA ASN A 75 7.67 -15.99 10.58
C ASN A 75 7.24 -16.09 12.04
N ASN A 76 7.85 -15.30 12.93
CA ASN A 76 7.65 -15.35 14.38
C ASN A 76 7.01 -14.05 14.92
N LEU A 77 6.26 -13.33 14.09
CA LEU A 77 5.60 -12.07 14.49
C LEU A 77 4.54 -12.28 15.59
N SER A 78 4.09 -13.52 15.80
CA SER A 78 3.23 -13.90 16.92
C SER A 78 3.88 -13.64 18.27
N ASP A 79 5.21 -13.60 18.34
CA ASP A 79 5.96 -13.53 19.59
C ASP A 79 5.96 -12.11 20.18
N PHE A 80 5.71 -11.10 19.34
CA PHE A 80 5.56 -9.73 19.80
C PHE A 80 4.35 -9.61 20.75
N ASN A 81 4.60 -9.11 21.96
CA ASN A 81 3.57 -8.90 22.96
C ASN A 81 2.78 -7.61 22.67
N LEU A 82 1.69 -7.75 21.91
CA LEU A 82 0.83 -6.65 21.51
C LEU A 82 0.00 -6.12 22.70
N PRO A 83 0.05 -4.82 23.03
CA PRO A 83 -0.77 -4.25 24.10
C PRO A 83 -2.27 -4.48 23.89
N GLU A 84 -2.97 -4.88 24.95
CA GLU A 84 -4.42 -5.03 24.92
C GLU A 84 -5.12 -3.70 24.64
N GLY A 85 -6.11 -3.70 23.74
CA GLY A 85 -6.88 -2.51 23.40
C GLY A 85 -6.82 -2.16 21.91
N ARG A 86 -7.48 -1.07 21.51
CA ARG A 86 -7.56 -0.72 20.08
C ARG A 86 -6.17 -0.38 19.54
N VAL A 87 -5.85 -0.95 18.39
CA VAL A 87 -4.60 -0.68 17.67
C VAL A 87 -4.85 0.34 16.56
N LEU A 88 -3.95 1.29 16.39
CA LEU A 88 -3.90 2.18 15.23
C LEU A 88 -2.70 1.83 14.36
N VAL A 89 -2.87 1.84 13.03
CA VAL A 89 -1.79 1.63 12.07
C VAL A 89 -1.65 2.88 11.19
N ASP A 90 -0.52 3.58 11.25
CA ASP A 90 -0.26 4.76 10.43
C ASP A 90 0.29 4.39 9.04
N ALA A 91 -0.60 4.20 8.07
CA ALA A 91 -0.24 3.93 6.68
C ALA A 91 0.41 5.14 5.97
N THR A 92 0.42 6.32 6.59
CA THR A 92 1.13 7.50 6.07
C THR A 92 2.64 7.30 6.15
N SER A 93 3.15 6.95 7.34
CA SER A 93 4.58 6.72 7.59
C SER A 93 5.03 5.34 7.10
N LEU A 94 4.32 4.28 7.47
CA LEU A 94 4.67 2.89 7.15
C LEU A 94 4.73 2.63 5.64
N GLN A 95 5.68 1.81 5.19
CA GLN A 95 5.74 1.36 3.79
C GLN A 95 4.95 0.05 3.61
N VAL A 96 4.91 -0.46 2.38
CA VAL A 96 4.13 -1.67 2.07
C VAL A 96 4.64 -2.90 2.85
N PRO A 97 5.95 -3.15 2.98
CA PRO A 97 6.46 -4.25 3.81
C PRO A 97 6.03 -4.16 5.27
N GLU A 98 6.18 -3.01 5.93
CA GLU A 98 5.80 -2.89 7.34
C GLU A 98 4.28 -3.07 7.51
N LEU A 99 3.49 -2.45 6.63
CA LEU A 99 2.03 -2.64 6.62
C LEU A 99 1.67 -4.12 6.49
N LEU A 100 2.28 -4.84 5.55
CA LEU A 100 2.01 -6.26 5.36
C LEU A 100 2.23 -7.06 6.65
N HIS A 101 3.40 -6.91 7.25
CA HIS A 101 3.80 -7.69 8.41
C HIS A 101 2.98 -7.33 9.66
N ILE A 102 2.66 -6.05 9.85
CA ILE A 102 1.73 -5.62 10.91
C ILE A 102 0.34 -6.22 10.71
N LEU A 103 -0.21 -6.17 9.48
CA LEU A 103 -1.53 -6.75 9.19
C LEU A 103 -1.55 -8.26 9.43
N ARG A 104 -0.50 -8.99 9.05
CA ARG A 104 -0.37 -10.43 9.33
C ARG A 104 -0.35 -10.72 10.84
N MET A 105 0.42 -9.96 11.61
CA MET A 105 0.49 -10.12 13.06
C MET A 105 -0.88 -9.86 13.71
N LEU A 106 -1.59 -8.82 13.26
CA LEU A 106 -2.92 -8.50 13.77
C LEU A 106 -3.97 -9.55 13.40
N ASP A 107 -3.90 -10.13 12.19
CA ASP A 107 -4.75 -11.26 11.79
C ASP A 107 -4.48 -12.50 12.66
N ALA A 108 -3.21 -12.87 12.83
CA ALA A 108 -2.80 -14.01 13.66
C ALA A 108 -3.23 -13.87 15.13
N LYS A 109 -3.24 -12.63 15.65
CA LYS A 109 -3.69 -12.33 17.03
C LYS A 109 -5.19 -12.04 17.14
N SER A 110 -5.96 -12.20 16.05
CA SER A 110 -7.40 -11.89 16.00
C SER A 110 -7.73 -10.49 16.53
N ARG A 111 -6.86 -9.50 16.24
CA ARG A 111 -6.94 -8.16 16.81
C ARG A 111 -7.59 -7.18 15.84
N ASN A 112 -8.72 -6.59 16.22
CA ASN A 112 -9.30 -5.46 15.48
C ASN A 112 -8.43 -4.21 15.59
N PHE A 113 -8.38 -3.42 14.52
CA PHE A 113 -7.52 -2.24 14.41
C PHE A 113 -8.15 -1.17 13.51
N ASP A 114 -7.69 0.06 13.67
CA ASP A 114 -7.99 1.17 12.75
C ASP A 114 -6.73 1.46 11.91
N VAL A 115 -6.90 1.78 10.62
CA VAL A 115 -5.82 2.24 9.72
C VAL A 115 -6.04 3.70 9.38
N MET A 116 -5.01 4.51 9.59
CA MET A 116 -5.01 5.93 9.23
C MET A 116 -4.13 6.18 8.01
N TYR A 117 -4.61 7.01 7.10
CA TYR A 117 -3.80 7.56 6.01
C TYR A 117 -4.10 9.04 5.83
N VAL A 118 -3.06 9.86 5.77
CA VAL A 118 -3.15 11.28 5.46
C VAL A 118 -2.86 11.49 3.98
N GLN A 119 -3.85 12.02 3.27
CA GLN A 119 -3.75 12.44 1.88
C GLN A 119 -2.99 13.78 1.78
N PRO A 120 -2.08 13.95 0.80
CA PRO A 120 -1.41 15.24 0.57
C PRO A 120 -2.34 16.19 -0.18
N THR A 121 -2.06 17.48 -0.04
CA THR A 121 -2.70 18.50 -0.90
C THR A 121 -2.17 18.40 -2.33
N ALA A 122 -0.86 18.14 -2.50
CA ALA A 122 -0.25 17.97 -3.82
C ALA A 122 0.97 17.04 -3.78
N TYR A 123 1.28 16.44 -4.94
CA TYR A 123 2.51 15.71 -5.19
C TYR A 123 3.51 16.55 -5.98
N THR A 124 4.80 16.30 -5.78
CA THR A 124 5.87 17.03 -6.47
C THR A 124 6.02 16.54 -7.91
N GLU A 125 5.72 17.44 -8.85
CA GLU A 125 5.87 17.20 -10.28
C GLU A 125 7.32 17.46 -10.73
N LYS A 126 7.83 16.59 -11.59
CA LYS A 126 9.09 16.81 -12.28
C LYS A 126 8.82 17.65 -13.51
N LYS A 127 9.50 18.79 -13.63
CA LYS A 127 9.42 19.63 -14.84
C LYS A 127 9.94 18.82 -16.02
N THR A 128 9.08 18.60 -17.01
CA THR A 128 9.46 17.98 -18.29
C THR A 128 9.35 19.06 -19.37
N ASN A 129 10.25 19.00 -20.37
CA ASN A 129 10.19 19.90 -21.53
C ASN A 129 9.24 19.37 -22.63
N ALA A 130 8.60 18.21 -22.41
CA ALA A 130 7.73 17.55 -23.38
C ALA A 130 6.26 17.87 -23.08
N ILE A 131 5.57 18.45 -24.08
CA ILE A 131 4.15 18.81 -23.96
C ILE A 131 3.31 17.54 -23.74
N GLY A 132 2.48 17.53 -22.70
CA GLY A 132 1.56 16.43 -22.40
C GLY A 132 2.17 15.24 -21.67
N VAL A 133 3.48 15.26 -21.36
CA VAL A 133 4.14 14.21 -20.56
C VAL A 133 4.31 14.67 -19.13
N TYR A 134 3.51 14.11 -18.24
CA TYR A 134 3.61 14.31 -16.81
C TYR A 134 4.49 13.24 -16.18
N SER A 135 5.44 13.66 -15.35
CA SER A 135 6.24 12.76 -14.53
C SER A 135 6.34 13.32 -13.13
N PHE A 136 6.42 12.42 -12.16
CA PHE A 136 6.50 12.76 -10.76
C PHE A 136 7.82 12.28 -10.18
N ASP A 137 8.35 13.03 -9.23
CA ASP A 137 9.63 12.78 -8.59
C ASP A 137 9.38 12.39 -7.13
N LEU A 138 8.79 11.20 -6.92
CA LEU A 138 8.30 10.80 -5.60
C LEU A 138 9.22 9.82 -4.90
N SER A 139 10.02 9.10 -5.68
CA SER A 139 10.90 8.04 -5.20
C SER A 139 12.24 8.09 -5.96
N ASP A 140 13.33 7.82 -5.24
CA ASP A 140 14.67 7.63 -5.77
C ASP A 140 14.94 6.12 -5.99
N ASP A 141 15.99 5.81 -6.76
CA ASP A 141 16.37 4.43 -7.08
C ASP A 141 16.61 3.58 -5.81
N GLY A 142 16.16 2.33 -5.90
CA GLY A 142 16.33 1.30 -4.87
C GLY A 142 16.71 -0.04 -5.47
N PRO A 143 16.66 -1.14 -4.69
CA PRO A 143 17.00 -2.47 -5.17
C PRO A 143 16.13 -2.98 -6.33
N GLY A 144 14.94 -2.40 -6.52
CA GLY A 144 14.01 -2.75 -7.60
C GLY A 144 12.86 -3.66 -7.14
N ALA A 145 12.17 -4.25 -8.11
CA ALA A 145 10.99 -5.08 -7.90
C ALA A 145 11.32 -6.52 -7.53
N GLU A 146 10.81 -6.97 -6.39
CA GLU A 146 11.04 -8.31 -5.84
C GLU A 146 9.78 -8.86 -5.20
N TYR A 147 9.74 -10.18 -5.01
CA TYR A 147 8.69 -10.79 -4.21
C TYR A 147 8.83 -10.44 -2.73
N LEU A 148 7.73 -10.09 -2.07
CA LEU A 148 7.69 -9.72 -0.67
C LEU A 148 7.34 -10.96 0.18
N PRO A 149 8.27 -11.47 1.01
CA PRO A 149 8.03 -12.65 1.81
C PRO A 149 6.90 -12.47 2.84
N PRO A 150 6.14 -13.53 3.18
CA PRO A 150 6.25 -14.90 2.67
C PRO A 150 5.44 -15.14 1.39
N TYR A 151 4.90 -14.10 0.75
CA TYR A 151 4.05 -14.20 -0.44
C TYR A 151 4.91 -14.35 -1.71
N VAL A 152 5.65 -15.44 -1.75
CA VAL A 152 6.52 -15.82 -2.86
C VAL A 152 5.99 -17.12 -3.46
N ASN A 153 5.54 -17.09 -4.71
CA ASN A 153 5.21 -18.30 -5.47
C ASN A 153 5.86 -18.26 -6.86
N TYR A 154 5.72 -19.35 -7.60
CA TYR A 154 6.16 -19.47 -8.99
C TYR A 154 5.64 -18.33 -9.86
N SER A 155 6.56 -17.66 -10.56
CA SER A 155 6.28 -16.51 -11.43
C SER A 155 5.94 -16.89 -12.87
N PHE A 156 6.25 -18.13 -13.27
CA PHE A 156 6.05 -18.61 -14.63
C PHE A 156 4.56 -18.62 -14.99
N ASP A 157 4.22 -17.94 -16.09
CA ASP A 157 2.85 -17.81 -16.61
C ASP A 157 1.83 -17.24 -15.59
N SER A 158 2.32 -16.50 -14.58
CA SER A 158 1.49 -15.84 -13.58
C SER A 158 0.64 -14.74 -14.22
N THR A 159 -0.61 -14.64 -13.80
CA THR A 159 -1.37 -13.39 -13.98
C THR A 159 -0.77 -12.32 -13.07
N LEU A 160 -0.46 -11.16 -13.64
CA LEU A 160 0.05 -10.00 -12.92
C LEU A 160 -1.06 -8.98 -12.73
N PHE A 161 -1.47 -8.71 -11.50
CA PHE A 161 -2.35 -7.60 -11.17
C PHE A 161 -1.55 -6.41 -10.67
N VAL A 162 -1.53 -5.31 -11.41
CA VAL A 162 -0.79 -4.10 -11.06
C VAL A 162 -1.71 -2.95 -10.69
N CYS A 163 -1.52 -2.39 -9.50
CA CYS A 163 -2.18 -1.15 -9.11
C CYS A 163 -1.30 0.02 -9.56
N LEU A 164 -1.78 0.89 -10.44
CA LEU A 164 -0.97 1.96 -11.03
C LEU A 164 -1.08 3.26 -10.23
N GLY A 165 0.07 3.93 -10.09
CA GLY A 165 0.21 5.25 -9.49
C GLY A 165 0.65 6.30 -10.51
N TYR A 166 1.41 7.30 -10.07
CA TYR A 166 1.91 8.38 -10.94
C TYR A 166 3.34 8.17 -11.45
N GLU A 167 4.01 7.11 -10.99
CA GLU A 167 5.41 6.82 -11.32
C GLU A 167 5.48 5.68 -12.35
N GLY A 168 5.22 6.01 -13.62
CA GLY A 168 5.14 5.01 -14.69
C GLY A 168 6.41 4.18 -14.90
N HIS A 169 7.58 4.74 -14.60
CA HIS A 169 8.85 4.02 -14.65
C HIS A 169 8.87 2.77 -13.76
N ARG A 170 8.11 2.75 -12.64
CA ARG A 170 8.01 1.59 -11.75
C ARG A 170 7.22 0.46 -12.41
N PHE A 171 6.15 0.79 -13.11
CA PHE A 171 5.41 -0.18 -13.92
C PHE A 171 6.26 -0.65 -15.11
N GLY A 172 6.97 0.27 -15.77
CA GLY A 172 7.93 -0.04 -16.82
C GLY A 172 9.01 -1.03 -16.38
N ALA A 173 9.62 -0.81 -15.21
CA ALA A 173 10.61 -1.73 -14.65
C ALA A 173 10.03 -3.11 -14.38
N LEU A 174 8.79 -3.19 -13.89
CA LEU A 174 8.10 -4.45 -13.64
C LEU A 174 7.84 -5.23 -14.93
N ILE A 175 7.34 -4.57 -15.99
CA ILE A 175 6.99 -5.28 -17.24
C ILE A 175 8.18 -5.64 -18.12
N ASN A 176 9.31 -4.96 -17.94
CA ASN A 176 10.55 -5.28 -18.65
C ASN A 176 11.46 -6.21 -17.85
N SER A 177 11.03 -6.66 -16.67
CA SER A 177 11.78 -7.60 -15.85
C SER A 177 11.65 -9.02 -16.39
N GLU A 178 12.76 -9.75 -16.45
CA GLU A 178 12.76 -11.18 -16.77
C GLU A 178 12.18 -12.04 -15.62
N SER A 179 12.04 -11.47 -14.42
CA SER A 179 11.57 -12.18 -13.23
C SER A 179 10.05 -12.39 -13.20
N PHE A 180 9.29 -11.59 -13.96
CA PHE A 180 7.82 -11.56 -13.90
C PHE A 180 7.21 -11.82 -15.27
N SER A 181 6.18 -12.69 -15.31
CA SER A 181 5.38 -12.87 -16.52
C SER A 181 4.43 -11.68 -16.72
N THR A 182 4.38 -11.16 -17.94
CA THR A 182 3.56 -10.00 -18.32
C THR A 182 2.50 -10.32 -19.36
N ASN A 183 2.46 -11.59 -19.82
CA ASN A 183 1.53 -12.07 -20.83
C ASN A 183 0.07 -11.85 -20.41
N TYR A 184 -0.21 -11.91 -19.11
CA TYR A 184 -1.56 -11.77 -18.54
C TYR A 184 -1.58 -10.66 -17.50
N THR A 185 -1.49 -9.42 -17.97
CA THR A 185 -1.42 -8.27 -17.07
C THR A 185 -2.78 -7.60 -16.93
N LYS A 186 -3.29 -7.56 -15.71
CA LYS A 186 -4.48 -6.80 -15.34
C LYS A 186 -4.05 -5.59 -14.54
N GLY A 187 -4.53 -4.41 -14.90
CA GLY A 187 -4.18 -3.16 -14.22
C GLY A 187 -5.37 -2.48 -13.57
N LEU A 188 -5.11 -1.73 -12.51
CA LEU A 188 -6.08 -0.89 -11.83
C LEU A 188 -5.54 0.52 -11.68
N ILE A 189 -6.23 1.50 -12.25
CA ILE A 189 -5.88 2.92 -12.19
C ILE A 189 -6.83 3.62 -11.21
N GLY A 190 -6.27 4.35 -10.24
CA GLY A 190 -7.06 5.14 -9.28
C GLY A 190 -7.54 6.46 -9.88
N VAL A 191 -8.86 6.67 -9.97
CA VAL A 191 -9.53 7.88 -10.48
C VAL A 191 -10.78 8.29 -9.64
N PRO A 192 -11.05 9.60 -9.44
CA PRO A 192 -10.09 10.66 -9.61
C PRO A 192 -8.94 10.43 -8.62
N PRO A 193 -7.72 10.74 -9.02
CA PRO A 193 -6.65 11.00 -8.08
C PRO A 193 -7.01 12.15 -7.14
N PHE A 194 -6.21 12.31 -6.08
CA PHE A 194 -6.49 13.17 -4.93
C PHE A 194 -6.85 14.63 -5.25
N ALA A 195 -6.47 15.13 -6.44
CA ALA A 195 -6.94 16.40 -6.98
C ALA A 195 -7.51 16.23 -8.39
N VAL A 196 -8.56 17.00 -8.72
CA VAL A 196 -9.18 17.04 -10.05
C VAL A 196 -8.12 17.38 -11.12
N GLY A 197 -8.13 16.66 -12.24
CA GLY A 197 -7.13 16.82 -13.29
C GLY A 197 -5.82 16.11 -13.00
N MET A 198 -5.70 15.29 -11.96
CA MET A 198 -4.54 14.40 -11.86
C MET A 198 -4.77 13.08 -12.63
N GLU A 199 -6.00 12.78 -13.07
CA GLU A 199 -6.38 11.52 -13.72
C GLU A 199 -5.63 11.33 -15.05
N TYR A 200 -5.57 12.39 -15.86
CA TYR A 200 -4.81 12.38 -17.09
C TYR A 200 -3.30 12.24 -16.81
N LYS A 201 -2.80 12.69 -15.65
CA LYS A 201 -1.37 12.60 -15.29
C LYS A 201 -0.96 11.17 -14.97
N SER A 202 -1.79 10.45 -14.20
CA SER A 202 -1.53 9.03 -13.93
C SER A 202 -1.63 8.22 -15.23
N LEU A 203 -2.64 8.48 -16.06
CA LEU A 203 -2.77 7.80 -17.35
C LEU A 203 -1.60 8.12 -18.28
N SER A 204 -1.22 9.40 -18.42
CA SER A 204 -0.11 9.80 -19.29
C SER A 204 1.22 9.20 -18.85
N ALA A 205 1.47 9.16 -17.54
CA ALA A 205 2.71 8.64 -16.98
C ALA A 205 2.87 7.14 -17.28
N ASN A 206 1.77 6.39 -17.38
CA ASN A 206 1.77 4.95 -17.64
C ASN A 206 1.45 4.59 -19.10
N TYR A 207 1.15 5.56 -19.96
CA TYR A 207 0.51 5.34 -21.26
C TYR A 207 1.28 4.36 -22.16
N GLU A 208 2.58 4.57 -22.34
CA GLU A 208 3.42 3.72 -23.20
C GLU A 208 3.45 2.27 -22.70
N HIS A 209 3.59 2.09 -21.38
CA HIS A 209 3.61 0.77 -20.74
C HIS A 209 2.24 0.08 -20.79
N ILE A 210 1.14 0.83 -20.68
CA ILE A 210 -0.21 0.30 -20.86
C ILE A 210 -0.37 -0.20 -22.31
N LEU A 211 -0.01 0.62 -23.30
CA LEU A 211 -0.11 0.26 -24.72
C LEU A 211 0.70 -0.98 -25.08
N SER A 212 1.93 -1.09 -24.59
CA SER A 212 2.77 -2.25 -24.84
C SER A 212 2.18 -3.53 -24.23
N THR A 213 1.43 -3.39 -23.13
CA THR A 213 0.87 -4.51 -22.37
C THR A 213 -0.49 -4.98 -22.90
N VAL A 214 -1.37 -4.06 -23.32
CA VAL A 214 -2.70 -4.40 -23.87
C VAL A 214 -2.64 -5.09 -25.22
N SER A 215 -1.47 -5.11 -25.86
CA SER A 215 -1.24 -5.89 -27.08
C SER A 215 -1.21 -7.40 -26.81
N SER A 216 -1.03 -7.81 -25.55
CA SER A 216 -1.10 -9.21 -25.14
C SER A 216 -2.54 -9.68 -24.96
N PRO A 217 -2.88 -10.92 -25.36
CA PRO A 217 -4.19 -11.52 -25.08
C PRO A 217 -4.51 -11.49 -23.57
N ASP A 218 -5.76 -11.23 -23.20
CA ASP A 218 -6.27 -11.15 -21.82
C ASP A 218 -5.74 -10.02 -20.92
N SER A 219 -4.85 -9.14 -21.43
CA SER A 219 -4.44 -7.94 -20.71
C SER A 219 -5.54 -6.89 -20.70
N SER A 220 -5.81 -6.30 -19.54
CA SER A 220 -6.90 -5.31 -19.39
C SER A 220 -6.62 -4.32 -18.25
N PHE A 221 -7.09 -3.08 -18.39
CA PHE A 221 -6.93 -2.04 -17.38
C PHE A 221 -8.31 -1.51 -16.98
N SER A 222 -8.56 -1.51 -15.67
CA SER A 222 -9.79 -1.01 -15.05
C SER A 222 -9.50 0.27 -14.26
N VAL A 223 -10.56 0.99 -13.90
CA VAL A 223 -10.50 2.23 -13.13
C VAL A 223 -11.38 2.13 -11.89
N CYS A 224 -10.89 2.60 -10.73
CA CYS A 224 -11.66 2.69 -9.49
C CYS A 224 -11.31 3.96 -8.71
N GLY A 225 -12.07 4.29 -7.65
CA GLY A 225 -11.72 5.38 -6.73
C GLY A 225 -10.30 5.22 -6.18
N ALA A 226 -9.44 6.24 -6.32
CA ALA A 226 -8.06 6.19 -5.81
C ALA A 226 -7.98 6.07 -4.27
N ASN A 227 -9.07 6.41 -3.59
CA ASN A 227 -9.24 6.34 -2.14
C ASN A 227 -10.20 5.24 -1.68
N ASP A 228 -10.66 4.38 -2.59
CA ASP A 228 -11.67 3.34 -2.33
C ASP A 228 -11.02 1.95 -2.28
N PRO A 229 -10.53 1.51 -1.10
CA PRO A 229 -9.92 0.20 -0.96
C PRO A 229 -10.94 -0.94 -1.12
N LEU A 230 -12.23 -0.71 -0.91
CA LEU A 230 -13.24 -1.77 -1.04
C LEU A 230 -13.45 -2.14 -2.51
N LYS A 231 -13.56 -1.15 -3.41
CA LYS A 231 -13.57 -1.42 -4.86
C LYS A 231 -12.27 -2.01 -5.35
N ALA A 232 -11.13 -1.53 -4.86
CA ALA A 232 -9.84 -2.12 -5.25
C ALA A 232 -9.77 -3.61 -4.85
N TYR A 233 -10.25 -3.97 -3.65
CA TYR A 233 -10.32 -5.35 -3.20
C TYR A 233 -11.17 -6.21 -4.14
N SER A 234 -12.36 -5.74 -4.55
CA SER A 234 -13.24 -6.52 -5.44
C SER A 234 -12.66 -6.73 -6.84
N PHE A 235 -11.91 -5.75 -7.39
CA PHE A 235 -11.19 -5.93 -8.65
C PHE A 235 -10.06 -6.96 -8.54
N ILE A 236 -9.30 -6.93 -7.45
CA ILE A 236 -8.25 -7.93 -7.18
C ILE A 236 -8.87 -9.32 -7.06
N GLU A 237 -9.99 -9.44 -6.34
CA GLU A 237 -10.72 -10.69 -6.20
C GLU A 237 -11.21 -11.24 -7.54
N GLN A 238 -11.83 -10.39 -8.37
CA GLN A 238 -12.30 -10.78 -9.69
C GLN A 238 -11.13 -11.25 -10.59
N ALA A 239 -10.02 -10.53 -10.56
CA ALA A 239 -8.83 -10.89 -11.30
C ALA A 239 -8.24 -12.23 -10.85
N HIS A 240 -8.14 -12.47 -9.53
CA HIS A 240 -7.66 -13.72 -8.98
C HIS A 240 -8.58 -14.88 -9.35
N ARG A 241 -9.91 -14.73 -9.20
CA ARG A 241 -10.88 -15.77 -9.59
C ARG A 241 -10.74 -16.18 -11.07
N SER A 242 -10.53 -15.21 -11.95
CA SER A 242 -10.27 -15.47 -13.37
C SER A 242 -8.93 -16.21 -13.56
N ALA A 243 -7.86 -15.78 -12.90
CA ALA A 243 -6.57 -16.49 -12.97
C ALA A 243 -6.67 -17.94 -12.45
N SER A 244 -7.40 -18.16 -11.35
CA SER A 244 -7.64 -19.49 -10.79
C SER A 244 -8.44 -20.39 -11.73
N TYR A 245 -9.44 -19.86 -12.43
CA TYR A 245 -10.19 -20.61 -13.44
C TYR A 245 -9.27 -21.15 -14.55
N ASP A 246 -8.31 -20.32 -14.97
CA ASP A 246 -7.31 -20.69 -15.97
C ASP A 246 -6.09 -21.43 -15.38
N ARG A 247 -6.13 -21.78 -14.08
CA ARG A 247 -5.05 -22.47 -13.34
C ARG A 247 -3.71 -21.72 -13.37
N ARG A 248 -3.76 -20.40 -13.44
CA ARG A 248 -2.58 -19.52 -13.46
C ARG A 248 -2.24 -19.06 -12.04
N PRO A 249 -0.94 -19.01 -11.66
CA PRO A 249 -0.52 -18.29 -10.45
C PRO A 249 -0.97 -16.83 -10.50
N PHE A 250 -1.12 -16.20 -9.33
CA PHE A 250 -1.59 -14.82 -9.23
C PHE A 250 -0.61 -13.98 -8.42
N SER A 251 -0.06 -12.95 -9.07
CA SER A 251 0.87 -12.01 -8.47
C SER A 251 0.24 -10.62 -8.43
N VAL A 252 0.40 -9.89 -7.33
CA VAL A 252 -0.14 -8.53 -7.17
C VAL A 252 0.96 -7.54 -6.83
N ALA A 253 0.99 -6.41 -7.55
CA ALA A 253 1.96 -5.34 -7.38
C ALA A 253 1.26 -4.02 -6.96
N PRO A 254 1.35 -3.60 -5.68
CA PRO A 254 0.69 -2.40 -5.19
C PRO A 254 1.50 -1.12 -5.49
N LEU A 255 1.66 -0.77 -6.77
CA LEU A 255 2.40 0.45 -7.20
C LEU A 255 1.54 1.74 -7.13
N GLY A 256 0.29 1.61 -6.71
CA GLY A 256 -0.71 2.68 -6.69
C GLY A 256 -0.71 3.50 -5.40
N THR A 257 -1.86 4.11 -5.12
CA THR A 257 -2.07 4.89 -3.90
C THR A 257 -2.06 4.01 -2.65
N LYS A 258 -1.82 4.62 -1.48
CA LYS A 258 -1.84 3.90 -0.19
C LYS A 258 -3.16 3.18 0.11
N PRO A 259 -4.35 3.75 -0.17
CA PRO A 259 -5.62 3.03 -0.03
C PRO A 259 -5.69 1.78 -0.90
N VAL A 260 -5.29 1.86 -2.18
CA VAL A 260 -5.28 0.70 -3.07
C VAL A 260 -4.25 -0.33 -2.62
N ALA A 261 -3.07 0.11 -2.17
CA ALA A 261 -2.07 -0.77 -1.58
C ALA A 261 -2.63 -1.49 -0.32
N LEU A 262 -3.35 -0.79 0.55
CA LEU A 262 -4.00 -1.40 1.71
C LEU A 262 -4.97 -2.51 1.28
N ALA A 263 -5.77 -2.30 0.22
CA ALA A 263 -6.66 -3.34 -0.32
C ALA A 263 -5.88 -4.58 -0.79
N THR A 264 -4.76 -4.37 -1.51
CA THR A 264 -3.86 -5.45 -1.93
C THR A 264 -3.32 -6.25 -0.75
N LEU A 265 -2.86 -5.58 0.31
CA LEU A 265 -2.28 -6.27 1.46
C LEU A 265 -3.34 -7.03 2.26
N VAL A 266 -4.52 -6.43 2.46
CA VAL A 266 -5.66 -7.12 3.08
C VAL A 266 -6.09 -8.33 2.24
N TYR A 267 -6.08 -8.21 0.91
CA TYR A 267 -6.38 -9.32 0.01
C TYR A 267 -5.37 -10.46 0.17
N ALA A 268 -4.07 -10.15 0.17
CA ALA A 268 -3.03 -11.16 0.36
C ALA A 268 -3.11 -11.84 1.72
N VAL A 269 -3.34 -11.10 2.81
CA VAL A 269 -3.51 -11.68 4.16
C VAL A 269 -4.71 -12.63 4.22
N ASN A 270 -5.80 -12.31 3.52
CA ASN A 270 -6.99 -13.15 3.52
C ASN A 270 -6.90 -14.37 2.60
N ASN A 271 -5.99 -14.38 1.61
CA ASN A 271 -5.97 -15.36 0.54
C ASN A 271 -4.59 -16.00 0.39
N LYS A 272 -4.53 -17.32 0.61
CA LYS A 272 -3.33 -18.11 0.35
C LYS A 272 -3.07 -18.23 -1.16
N GLY A 273 -1.82 -18.49 -1.55
CA GLY A 273 -1.43 -18.71 -2.94
C GLY A 273 -1.30 -17.45 -3.80
N VAL A 274 -1.44 -16.27 -3.20
CA VAL A 274 -1.14 -14.99 -3.84
C VAL A 274 0.34 -14.67 -3.65
N SER A 275 1.00 -14.19 -4.69
CA SER A 275 2.34 -13.60 -4.59
C SER A 275 2.24 -12.07 -4.51
N LEU A 276 3.08 -11.44 -3.70
CA LEU A 276 3.19 -9.99 -3.64
C LEU A 276 4.50 -9.54 -4.26
N VAL A 277 4.42 -8.62 -5.23
CA VAL A 277 5.60 -7.99 -5.83
C VAL A 277 5.70 -6.57 -5.32
N TYR A 278 6.81 -6.22 -4.71
CA TYR A 278 7.07 -4.86 -4.21
C TYR A 278 8.33 -4.29 -4.84
N ASP A 279 8.20 -3.08 -5.35
CA ASP A 279 9.32 -2.31 -5.85
C ASP A 279 9.91 -1.45 -4.72
N PHE A 280 11.08 -1.87 -4.23
CA PHE A 280 11.79 -1.34 -3.06
C PHE A 280 12.45 0.02 -3.35
N VAL A 281 11.66 1.00 -3.76
CA VAL A 281 12.13 2.37 -4.00
C VAL A 281 12.40 3.13 -2.70
N ARG A 282 13.30 4.10 -2.74
CA ARG A 282 13.52 5.02 -1.61
C ARG A 282 12.57 6.21 -1.74
N LYS A 283 11.77 6.51 -0.71
CA LYS A 283 10.87 7.67 -0.77
C LYS A 283 11.69 8.96 -0.78
N LYS A 284 11.43 9.86 -1.72
CA LYS A 284 12.12 11.16 -1.81
C LYS A 284 11.61 12.14 -0.75
N LYS A 285 12.52 12.88 -0.11
CA LYS A 285 12.16 13.97 0.81
C LYS A 285 11.44 15.08 0.06
N GLY A 286 10.34 15.59 0.59
CA GLY A 286 9.54 16.62 -0.08
C GLY A 286 8.78 16.12 -1.33
N ARG A 287 8.51 14.81 -1.44
CA ARG A 287 7.70 14.23 -2.52
C ARG A 287 6.24 14.71 -2.58
N SER A 288 5.77 15.33 -1.51
CA SER A 288 4.42 15.88 -1.41
C SER A 288 4.40 17.06 -0.46
N SER A 289 3.38 17.90 -0.61
CA SER A 289 3.17 19.08 0.23
C SER A 289 1.77 19.08 0.85
N GLY A 290 1.71 19.74 2.01
CA GLY A 290 0.46 19.92 2.74
C GLY A 290 -0.12 18.63 3.30
N LYS A 291 -1.35 18.75 3.76
CA LYS A 291 -2.20 17.70 4.33
C LYS A 291 -3.63 18.12 4.03
N ASP A 292 -4.45 17.18 3.59
CA ASP A 292 -5.78 17.52 3.10
C ASP A 292 -6.84 16.67 3.79
N ILE A 293 -6.96 15.41 3.38
CA ILE A 293 -7.98 14.49 3.92
C ILE A 293 -7.30 13.42 4.78
N VAL A 294 -7.88 13.16 5.94
CA VAL A 294 -7.53 12.03 6.80
C VAL A 294 -8.55 10.93 6.56
N HIS A 295 -8.07 9.80 6.05
CA HIS A 295 -8.85 8.58 5.90
C HIS A 295 -8.63 7.70 7.13
N MET A 296 -9.73 7.19 7.66
CA MET A 296 -9.74 6.22 8.75
C MET A 296 -10.58 5.01 8.34
N TRP A 297 -9.95 3.83 8.32
CA TRP A 297 -10.65 2.57 8.09
C TRP A 297 -10.65 1.73 9.36
N SER A 298 -11.82 1.36 9.84
CA SER A 298 -11.95 0.38 10.91
C SER A 298 -11.96 -1.02 10.32
N MET A 299 -11.06 -1.85 10.82
CA MET A 299 -10.81 -3.19 10.32
C MET A 299 -11.21 -4.20 11.39
N LYS A 300 -12.04 -5.17 10.99
CA LYS A 300 -12.40 -6.30 11.82
C LYS A 300 -11.62 -7.53 11.39
N VAL A 301 -11.10 -8.23 12.38
CA VAL A 301 -10.45 -9.52 12.21
C VAL A 301 -11.40 -10.57 12.74
N THR A 302 -11.83 -11.46 11.86
CA THR A 302 -12.60 -12.64 12.21
C THR A 302 -11.67 -13.85 12.19
N PRO A 303 -11.69 -14.72 13.21
CA PRO A 303 -10.97 -15.98 13.13
C PRO A 303 -11.42 -16.74 11.89
N THR A 304 -10.48 -17.17 11.06
CA THR A 304 -10.81 -18.04 9.94
C THR A 304 -11.18 -19.41 10.52
N PRO A 305 -12.33 -20.01 10.14
CA PRO A 305 -12.62 -21.39 10.54
C PRO A 305 -11.48 -22.29 10.05
N GLU A 306 -10.99 -23.16 10.94
CA GLU A 306 -9.98 -24.18 10.61
C GLU A 306 -10.47 -25.13 9.49
#